data_AF-A0A5M5D5C3-F1
#
_entry.id   AF-A0A5M5D5C3-F1
#
_cell.length_a   1.000
_cell.length_b   1.000
_cell.length_c   1.000
_cell.angle_alpha   90.00
_cell.angle_beta   90.00
_cell.angle_gamma   90.00
#
_symmetry.space_group_name_H-M   'P 1'
#
loop_
_entity.id
_entity.type
_entity.pdbx_description
1 polymer ?
#
loop_
_entity_poly.entity_id
_entity_poly.type
_entity_poly.pdbx_seq_one_letter_code
_entity_poly.pdbx_strand_id
1 'polypeptide(L)'
;MPLCSQTEFKYTGNPLVRHIFTADPTARVFDGKLYVYTSHDLKDADYYTMKDWRVFSTDNMEDWIDHGDFFGLDDIPWAKSMAWAPDCVKRDDKYYFYYPVERTKIGVAVSSNPVSGFKDSGKPLIDNTGNVKLIGPEPIDPSVIIDNGQAYIFFGCREFRWAKLNDDMVSIKGKINKVKLIGNEGDKEGFGGYYGEGPFIFKKDGLFYMIYSNGWGNQSTIVYATSKSVEGPFEYKGEVIKNVGCSTSHGSIVEFKNKYYLFYHTRDLSGHNNRRSVCFDLISFDKNGNIVPAVKTTSSLVSGKDYYTGKGRIALSSDGNMHDNDDMQATMMSLMILAKAGLQDKTSLYVYADHVWGSEKNDLEIMRHSAEECGKRFSFNNTRFIAAVENPEQAYEAMCNEILKSTAENPLFIVAAGLMQVVGEALNRAFRKEPASLSYVTVISHSEWNNEHADKPHANEKPHSGWTWNKMEKSFGQRVNFNLISDQNGTGISENAYKSKNKFKAPSWISWEWMKESSDSDVRWVYEQARKKPAGPDFSDAGLVYYLCADLDGERGDENGNPIKLKYWLEQVDKY
;
A
#
# COMPACT_ATOMS: atom_id res chain seq x y z
N MET A 1 -31.18 7.25 25.54
CA MET A 1 -31.76 6.99 24.21
C MET A 1 -31.19 5.66 23.73
N PRO A 2 -31.93 4.82 23.00
CA PRO A 2 -31.36 3.60 22.47
C PRO A 2 -30.24 3.99 21.48
N LEU A 3 -29.13 3.25 21.52
CA LEU A 3 -28.03 3.39 20.56
C LEU A 3 -28.61 3.38 19.14
N CYS A 4 -28.25 4.37 18.31
CA CYS A 4 -28.45 4.28 16.86
C CYS A 4 -27.91 2.93 16.38
N SER A 5 -28.61 2.31 15.43
CA SER A 5 -28.33 0.95 14.98
C SER A 5 -26.88 0.83 14.49
N GLN A 6 -26.03 0.23 15.33
CA GLN A 6 -24.66 -0.10 14.93
C GLN A 6 -24.71 -0.99 13.71
N THR A 7 -23.89 -0.67 12.71
CA THR A 7 -23.80 -1.46 11.48
C THR A 7 -22.39 -2.00 11.36
N GLU A 8 -22.27 -3.32 11.42
CA GLU A 8 -21.01 -3.99 11.12
C GLU A 8 -20.85 -4.14 9.61
N PHE A 9 -19.65 -3.87 9.10
CA PHE A 9 -19.32 -4.07 7.70
C PHE A 9 -17.86 -4.49 7.53
N LYS A 10 -17.59 -5.22 6.46
CA LYS A 10 -16.21 -5.56 6.08
C LYS A 10 -15.66 -4.53 5.12
N TYR A 11 -14.42 -4.14 5.34
CA TYR A 11 -13.67 -3.36 4.38
C TYR A 11 -13.44 -4.18 3.11
N THR A 12 -13.87 -3.65 1.97
CA THR A 12 -13.77 -4.30 0.65
C THR A 12 -13.00 -3.41 -0.33
N GLY A 13 -12.06 -2.63 0.17
CA GLY A 13 -11.33 -1.61 -0.57
C GLY A 13 -11.99 -0.23 -0.50
N ASN A 14 -11.23 0.79 -0.91
CA ASN A 14 -11.72 2.16 -0.95
C ASN A 14 -12.92 2.33 -1.89
N PRO A 15 -13.90 3.19 -1.56
CA PRO A 15 -14.05 3.92 -0.29
C PRO A 15 -14.41 3.03 0.89
N LEU A 16 -13.97 3.40 2.10
CA LEU A 16 -14.19 2.69 3.36
C LEU A 16 -15.68 2.44 3.62
N VAL A 17 -16.51 3.47 3.43
CA VAL A 17 -17.95 3.44 3.71
C VAL A 17 -18.71 3.64 2.40
N ARG A 18 -19.68 2.77 2.11
CA ARG A 18 -20.44 2.79 0.85
C ARG A 18 -21.95 3.00 1.02
N HIS A 19 -22.48 2.85 2.23
CA HIS A 19 -23.91 3.03 2.50
C HIS A 19 -24.31 4.48 2.81
N ILE A 20 -23.34 5.36 3.10
CA ILE A 20 -23.51 6.81 3.31
C ILE A 20 -22.31 7.58 2.75
N PHE A 21 -22.46 8.90 2.55
CA PHE A 21 -21.36 9.78 2.14
C PHE A 21 -20.66 10.37 3.37
N THR A 22 -19.33 10.30 3.37
CA THR A 22 -18.49 10.67 4.52
C THR A 22 -17.36 11.57 4.06
N ALA A 23 -17.01 12.55 4.90
CA ALA A 23 -15.99 13.53 4.58
C ALA A 23 -15.08 13.82 5.78
N ASP A 24 -14.03 14.57 5.49
CA ASP A 24 -13.09 15.14 6.46
C ASP A 24 -12.65 14.16 7.59
N PRO A 25 -12.01 13.03 7.25
CA PRO A 25 -11.75 11.97 8.20
C PRO A 25 -10.61 12.31 9.17
N THR A 26 -10.91 12.19 10.46
CA THR A 26 -9.93 12.26 11.55
C THR A 26 -9.83 10.91 12.26
N ALA A 27 -8.69 10.23 12.06
CA ALA A 27 -8.41 8.93 12.64
C ALA A 27 -7.57 9.03 13.92
N ARG A 28 -7.98 8.30 14.96
CA ARG A 28 -7.37 8.30 16.29
C ARG A 28 -7.35 6.88 16.86
N VAL A 29 -6.32 6.56 17.64
CA VAL A 29 -6.25 5.29 18.37
C VAL A 29 -6.50 5.56 19.84
N PHE A 30 -7.53 4.93 20.40
CA PHE A 30 -7.85 4.96 21.82
C PHE A 30 -7.87 3.53 22.34
N ASP A 31 -7.11 3.27 23.41
CA ASP A 31 -7.11 1.99 24.12
C ASP A 31 -6.88 0.77 23.19
N GLY A 32 -6.02 0.94 22.18
CA GLY A 32 -5.65 -0.12 21.23
C GLY A 32 -6.62 -0.34 20.07
N LYS A 33 -7.70 0.45 19.99
CA LYS A 33 -8.71 0.44 18.93
C LYS A 33 -8.64 1.71 18.08
N LEU A 34 -8.82 1.57 16.77
CA LEU A 34 -8.83 2.71 15.85
C LEU A 34 -10.26 3.23 15.67
N TYR A 35 -10.40 4.55 15.72
CA TYR A 35 -11.64 5.29 15.52
C TYR A 35 -11.45 6.32 14.41
N VAL A 36 -12.44 6.49 13.53
CA VAL A 36 -12.45 7.49 12.45
C VAL A 36 -13.68 8.34 12.60
N TYR A 37 -13.49 9.61 12.94
CA TYR A 37 -14.53 10.63 13.04
C TYR A 37 -14.65 11.34 11.70
N THR A 38 -15.87 11.51 11.20
CA THR A 38 -16.11 12.09 9.87
C THR A 38 -17.26 13.07 9.92
N SER A 39 -17.22 14.10 9.05
CA SER A 39 -18.42 14.82 8.68
C SER A 39 -19.35 13.93 7.83
N HIS A 40 -20.66 14.21 7.84
CA HIS A 40 -21.66 13.47 7.06
C HIS A 40 -22.21 14.34 5.91
N ASP A 41 -21.79 14.05 4.68
CA ASP A 41 -22.38 14.66 3.49
C ASP A 41 -23.78 14.05 3.25
N LEU A 42 -24.83 14.89 3.12
CA LEU A 42 -26.18 14.38 2.90
C LEU A 42 -26.35 13.81 1.48
N LYS A 43 -27.21 12.79 1.35
CA LYS A 43 -27.45 12.07 0.07
C LYS A 43 -27.81 12.97 -1.11
N ASP A 44 -28.60 14.00 -0.85
CA ASP A 44 -29.11 14.95 -1.85
C ASP A 44 -28.46 16.33 -1.72
N ALA A 45 -27.27 16.40 -1.11
CA ALA A 45 -26.55 17.65 -0.94
C ALA A 45 -26.16 18.25 -2.31
N ASP A 46 -26.44 19.54 -2.49
CA ASP A 46 -26.04 20.40 -3.62
C ASP A 46 -24.94 21.42 -3.23
N TYR A 47 -24.69 21.53 -1.92
CA TYR A 47 -23.56 22.20 -1.29
C TYR A 47 -22.93 21.29 -0.21
N TYR A 48 -21.93 21.74 0.55
CA TYR A 48 -21.38 21.03 1.72
C TYR A 48 -22.33 21.12 2.93
N THR A 49 -23.59 20.70 2.72
CA THR A 49 -24.66 20.74 3.71
C THR A 49 -24.59 19.50 4.58
N MET A 50 -24.20 19.69 5.84
CA MET A 50 -23.97 18.64 6.83
C MET A 50 -24.69 18.99 8.13
N LYS A 51 -25.28 17.98 8.79
CA LYS A 51 -26.09 18.16 10.01
C LYS A 51 -25.57 17.41 11.24
N ASP A 52 -24.74 16.41 11.02
CA ASP A 52 -24.25 15.50 12.05
C ASP A 52 -22.87 14.95 11.65
N TRP A 53 -22.26 14.24 12.60
CA TRP A 53 -21.00 13.53 12.41
C TRP A 53 -21.20 12.03 12.60
N ARG A 54 -20.31 11.25 11.98
CA ARG A 54 -20.26 9.79 12.10
C ARG A 54 -18.97 9.36 12.77
N VAL A 55 -19.00 8.22 13.44
CA VAL A 55 -17.80 7.57 13.97
C VAL A 55 -17.78 6.10 13.62
N PHE A 56 -16.66 5.67 13.05
CA PHE A 56 -16.37 4.29 12.70
C PHE A 56 -15.26 3.75 13.58
N SER A 57 -15.22 2.44 13.81
CA SER A 57 -14.10 1.84 14.55
C SER A 57 -13.70 0.46 14.03
N THR A 58 -12.44 0.09 14.24
CA THR A 58 -11.90 -1.23 13.92
C THR A 58 -10.77 -1.63 14.87
N ASP A 59 -10.59 -2.94 15.05
CA ASP A 59 -9.49 -3.53 15.80
C ASP A 59 -8.42 -4.17 14.88
N ASN A 60 -8.74 -4.35 13.59
CA ASN A 60 -7.94 -5.13 12.64
C ASN A 60 -7.84 -4.52 11.22
N MET A 61 -8.47 -3.37 10.95
CA MET A 61 -8.59 -2.72 9.63
C MET A 61 -9.45 -3.46 8.60
N GLU A 62 -10.02 -4.62 8.95
CA GLU A 62 -10.83 -5.46 8.05
C GLU A 62 -12.31 -5.42 8.44
N ASP A 63 -12.61 -5.63 9.72
CA ASP A 63 -13.95 -5.57 10.27
C ASP A 63 -14.17 -4.20 10.93
N TRP A 64 -15.22 -3.51 10.49
CA TRP A 64 -15.54 -2.16 10.88
C TRP A 64 -16.94 -2.08 11.48
N ILE A 65 -17.10 -1.17 12.44
CA ILE A 65 -18.38 -0.83 13.05
C ILE A 65 -18.66 0.63 12.74
N ASP A 66 -19.78 0.90 12.06
CA ASP A 66 -20.42 2.22 12.02
C ASP A 66 -21.28 2.38 13.28
N HIS A 67 -20.92 3.33 14.15
CA HIS A 67 -21.61 3.54 15.42
C HIS A 67 -22.85 4.43 15.32
N GLY A 68 -23.22 4.86 14.12
CA GLY A 68 -24.29 5.82 13.97
C GLY A 68 -23.82 7.27 14.04
N ASP A 69 -24.81 8.15 14.05
CA ASP A 69 -24.71 9.53 14.47
C ASP A 69 -24.58 9.52 15.99
N PHE A 70 -23.46 10.03 16.49
CA PHE A 70 -23.16 10.06 17.92
C PHE A 70 -23.27 11.46 18.51
N PHE A 71 -23.32 12.48 17.64
CA PHE A 71 -23.42 13.90 17.95
C PHE A 71 -23.84 14.67 16.68
N GLY A 72 -24.66 15.71 16.82
CA GLY A 72 -25.07 16.55 15.69
C GLY A 72 -25.53 17.95 16.08
N LEU A 73 -26.00 18.74 15.11
CA LEU A 73 -26.43 20.13 15.34
C LEU A 73 -27.60 20.26 16.33
N ASP A 74 -28.45 19.24 16.44
CA ASP A 74 -29.57 19.23 17.38
C ASP A 74 -29.09 19.14 18.85
N ASP A 75 -27.86 18.68 19.08
CA ASP A 75 -27.21 18.63 20.39
C ASP A 75 -26.53 19.95 20.77
N ILE A 76 -26.51 20.95 19.87
CA ILE A 76 -25.79 22.22 20.05
C ILE A 76 -26.82 23.37 20.20
N PRO A 77 -26.94 23.99 21.39
CA PRO A 77 -27.97 25.01 21.62
C PRO A 77 -27.69 26.34 20.90
N TRP A 78 -26.44 26.61 20.56
CA TRP A 78 -25.97 27.90 20.02
C TRP A 78 -25.61 27.88 18.53
N ALA A 79 -25.77 26.75 17.82
CA ALA A 79 -25.46 26.62 16.39
C ALA A 79 -26.58 25.90 15.62
N LYS A 80 -26.69 26.18 14.31
CA LYS A 80 -27.77 25.60 13.47
C LYS A 80 -27.33 25.05 12.11
N SER A 81 -26.07 25.18 11.70
CA SER A 81 -25.64 24.74 10.37
C SER A 81 -24.14 24.42 10.27
N MET A 82 -23.77 23.75 9.16
CA MET A 82 -22.38 23.49 8.74
C MET A 82 -21.58 22.64 9.73
N ALA A 83 -22.07 21.42 10.03
CA ALA A 83 -21.33 20.43 10.83
C ALA A 83 -20.13 19.87 10.06
N TRP A 84 -19.03 20.64 10.00
CA TRP A 84 -17.85 20.38 9.15
C TRP A 84 -16.73 19.64 9.90
N ALA A 85 -15.54 19.57 9.29
CA ALA A 85 -14.39 18.74 9.67
C ALA A 85 -14.08 18.69 11.18
N PRO A 86 -14.22 17.52 11.83
CA PRO A 86 -14.01 17.41 13.26
C PRO A 86 -12.63 16.86 13.65
N ASP A 87 -12.34 16.90 14.95
CA ASP A 87 -11.28 16.10 15.57
C ASP A 87 -11.73 15.59 16.96
N CYS A 88 -11.13 14.50 17.42
CA CYS A 88 -11.34 13.97 18.76
C CYS A 88 -10.02 13.61 19.43
N VAL A 89 -9.86 13.94 20.70
CA VAL A 89 -8.72 13.49 21.51
C VAL A 89 -9.18 12.95 22.86
N LYS A 90 -8.41 12.00 23.39
CA LYS A 90 -8.59 11.49 24.76
C LYS A 90 -7.66 12.26 25.71
N ARG A 91 -8.20 12.70 26.84
CA ARG A 91 -7.41 13.17 27.99
C ARG A 91 -8.02 12.57 29.25
N ASP A 92 -7.18 11.91 30.04
CA ASP A 92 -7.61 11.10 31.18
C ASP A 92 -8.70 10.10 30.73
N ASP A 93 -9.80 10.00 31.46
CA ASP A 93 -10.92 9.09 31.17
C ASP A 93 -12.02 9.73 30.29
N LYS A 94 -11.70 10.81 29.57
CA LYS A 94 -12.66 11.56 28.76
C LYS A 94 -12.20 11.76 27.32
N TYR A 95 -13.18 11.84 26.44
CA TYR A 95 -13.05 12.13 25.02
C TYR A 95 -13.60 13.53 24.74
N TYR A 96 -12.84 14.31 24.00
CA TYR A 96 -13.13 15.69 23.65
C TYR A 96 -13.26 15.79 22.14
N PHE A 97 -14.49 15.99 21.68
CA PHE A 97 -14.85 16.11 20.27
C PHE A 97 -14.93 17.58 19.90
N TYR A 98 -14.00 18.07 19.08
CA TYR A 98 -13.93 19.43 18.59
C TYR A 98 -14.58 19.50 17.21
N TYR A 99 -15.46 20.49 17.02
CA TYR A 99 -16.23 20.62 15.79
C TYR A 99 -16.37 22.08 15.35
N PRO A 100 -16.18 22.38 14.06
CA PRO A 100 -16.50 23.67 13.49
C PRO A 100 -17.98 23.73 13.07
N VAL A 101 -18.58 24.91 13.23
CA VAL A 101 -19.96 25.21 12.81
C VAL A 101 -20.07 26.63 12.28
N GLU A 102 -21.03 26.83 11.37
CA GLU A 102 -21.39 28.13 10.79
C GLU A 102 -20.21 28.90 10.18
N ARG A 103 -19.12 28.20 9.85
CA ARG A 103 -17.86 28.76 9.30
C ARG A 103 -17.15 29.79 10.21
N THR A 104 -17.68 30.06 11.40
CA THR A 104 -17.29 31.18 12.28
C THR A 104 -16.92 30.74 13.69
N LYS A 105 -17.21 29.49 14.05
CA LYS A 105 -17.07 28.99 15.42
C LYS A 105 -16.51 27.57 15.45
N ILE A 106 -15.75 27.28 16.51
CA ILE A 106 -15.36 25.92 16.90
C ILE A 106 -15.92 25.66 18.29
N GLY A 107 -16.69 24.58 18.43
CA GLY A 107 -17.18 24.06 19.71
C GLY A 107 -16.37 22.86 20.19
N VAL A 108 -16.71 22.40 21.39
CA VAL A 108 -16.18 21.18 21.98
C VAL A 108 -17.26 20.48 22.78
N ALA A 109 -17.40 19.18 22.56
CA ALA A 109 -18.28 18.30 23.30
C ALA A 109 -17.47 17.25 24.05
N VAL A 110 -17.98 16.83 25.21
CA VAL A 110 -17.26 15.95 26.13
C VAL A 110 -18.06 14.68 26.38
N SER A 111 -17.39 13.52 26.37
CA SER A 111 -17.97 12.23 26.73
C SER A 111 -16.98 11.37 27.53
N SER A 112 -17.51 10.39 28.27
CA SER A 112 -16.74 9.27 28.82
C SER A 112 -16.68 8.05 27.89
N ASN A 113 -17.25 8.16 26.69
CA ASN A 113 -17.29 7.09 25.69
C ASN A 113 -16.93 7.66 24.31
N PRO A 114 -16.06 7.00 23.52
CA PRO A 114 -15.56 7.56 22.26
C PRO A 114 -16.61 7.63 21.14
N VAL A 115 -17.76 6.97 21.30
CA VAL A 115 -18.75 6.79 20.23
C VAL A 115 -20.18 7.16 20.64
N SER A 116 -20.39 7.73 21.82
CA SER A 116 -21.73 8.11 22.30
C SER A 116 -21.66 9.07 23.48
N GLY A 117 -22.78 9.71 23.83
CA GLY A 117 -22.95 10.45 25.08
C GLY A 117 -22.22 11.80 25.15
N PHE A 118 -21.80 12.33 24.00
CA PHE A 118 -21.18 13.65 23.91
C PHE A 118 -22.17 14.75 24.29
N LYS A 119 -21.67 15.73 25.05
CA LYS A 119 -22.42 16.93 25.45
C LYS A 119 -21.63 18.18 25.12
N ASP A 120 -22.23 19.09 24.35
CA ASP A 120 -21.67 20.42 24.07
C ASP A 120 -21.30 21.14 25.38
N SER A 121 -20.20 21.90 25.35
CA SER A 121 -19.71 22.67 26.50
C SER A 121 -20.59 23.90 26.85
N GLY A 122 -21.64 24.16 26.08
CA GLY A 122 -22.63 25.22 26.27
C GLY A 122 -22.31 26.52 25.54
N LYS A 123 -21.13 26.63 24.93
CA LYS A 123 -20.66 27.83 24.22
C LYS A 123 -19.57 27.48 23.19
N PRO A 124 -19.30 28.36 22.22
CA PRO A 124 -18.13 28.24 21.35
C PRO A 124 -16.83 28.26 22.17
N LEU A 125 -15.89 27.38 21.83
CA LEU A 125 -14.50 27.43 22.29
C LEU A 125 -13.74 28.57 21.60
N ILE A 126 -13.99 28.72 20.29
CA ILE A 126 -13.43 29.77 19.43
C ILE A 126 -14.59 30.38 18.65
N ASP A 127 -14.70 31.71 18.62
CA ASP A 127 -15.73 32.45 17.90
C ASP A 127 -15.13 33.72 17.30
N ASN A 128 -15.06 33.83 15.98
CA ASN A 128 -14.49 35.01 15.33
C ASN A 128 -15.44 36.21 15.29
N THR A 129 -16.70 36.07 15.72
CA THR A 129 -17.70 37.12 15.73
C THR A 129 -17.21 38.28 16.61
N GLY A 130 -16.87 39.41 15.98
CA GLY A 130 -16.35 40.59 16.67
C GLY A 130 -14.83 40.63 16.86
N ASN A 131 -14.07 39.61 16.44
CA ASN A 131 -12.60 39.65 16.50
C ASN A 131 -11.87 38.84 15.40
N VAL A 132 -12.31 39.02 14.16
CA VAL A 132 -11.73 38.37 12.96
C VAL A 132 -10.21 38.57 12.86
N LYS A 133 -9.69 39.75 13.22
CA LYS A 133 -8.24 40.02 13.16
C LYS A 133 -7.43 39.08 14.07
N LEU A 134 -7.95 38.77 15.26
CA LEU A 134 -7.27 37.89 16.21
C LEU A 134 -7.44 36.42 15.83
N ILE A 135 -8.65 36.03 15.40
CA ILE A 135 -9.06 34.62 15.28
C ILE A 135 -8.89 34.07 13.86
N GLY A 136 -8.91 34.94 12.85
CA GLY A 136 -8.97 34.57 11.44
C GLY A 136 -10.39 34.68 10.86
N PRO A 137 -10.50 34.73 9.52
CA PRO A 137 -11.78 34.86 8.83
C PRO A 137 -12.68 33.62 8.97
N GLU A 138 -12.06 32.44 9.14
CA GLU A 138 -12.74 31.15 9.14
C GLU A 138 -12.07 30.23 10.15
N PRO A 139 -12.45 30.28 11.44
CA PRO A 139 -11.96 29.33 12.44
C PRO A 139 -12.68 28.00 12.26
N ILE A 140 -12.19 27.19 11.32
CA ILE A 140 -12.68 25.85 11.03
C ILE A 140 -11.54 24.81 11.15
N ASP A 141 -11.88 23.55 10.97
CA ASP A 141 -10.95 22.42 10.88
C ASP A 141 -9.99 22.30 12.09
N PRO A 142 -10.52 22.09 13.32
CA PRO A 142 -9.68 21.89 14.49
C PRO A 142 -8.81 20.64 14.37
N SER A 143 -7.57 20.74 14.83
CA SER A 143 -6.68 19.61 15.08
C SER A 143 -5.96 19.79 16.41
N VAL A 144 -6.08 18.81 17.29
CA VAL A 144 -5.63 18.85 18.68
C VAL A 144 -4.52 17.83 18.92
N ILE A 145 -3.53 18.23 19.72
CA ILE A 145 -2.46 17.35 20.20
C ILE A 145 -2.14 17.67 21.65
N ILE A 146 -1.80 16.63 22.40
CA ILE A 146 -1.28 16.74 23.76
C ILE A 146 0.19 16.36 23.70
N ASP A 147 1.07 17.31 23.99
CA ASP A 147 2.51 17.09 24.05
C ASP A 147 3.03 17.46 25.44
N ASN A 148 3.72 16.53 26.09
CA ASN A 148 4.30 16.73 27.43
C ASN A 148 3.29 17.29 28.45
N GLY A 149 2.03 16.82 28.39
CA GLY A 149 0.94 17.23 29.28
C GLY A 149 0.22 18.53 28.90
N GLN A 150 0.76 19.33 27.98
CA GLN A 150 0.09 20.53 27.49
C GLN A 150 -0.69 20.22 26.21
N ALA A 151 -1.97 20.60 26.19
CA ALA A 151 -2.82 20.47 25.02
C ALA A 151 -2.75 21.72 24.12
N TYR A 152 -2.78 21.50 22.81
CA TYR A 152 -2.70 22.51 21.76
C TYR A 152 -3.81 22.27 20.74
N ILE A 153 -4.42 23.34 20.25
CA ILE A 153 -5.37 23.31 19.13
C ILE A 153 -4.81 24.13 17.97
N PHE A 154 -4.82 23.54 16.78
CA PHE A 154 -4.50 24.14 15.49
C PHE A 154 -5.80 24.24 14.69
N PHE A 155 -5.97 25.33 13.93
CA PHE A 155 -7.21 25.56 13.20
C PHE A 155 -7.04 26.68 12.16
N GLY A 156 -8.05 26.84 11.32
CA GLY A 156 -8.23 27.99 10.46
C GLY A 156 -8.20 27.63 8.98
N CYS A 157 -8.90 28.43 8.18
CA CYS A 157 -8.85 28.38 6.72
C CYS A 157 -8.30 29.71 6.21
N ARG A 158 -7.39 29.64 5.22
CA ARG A 158 -6.54 30.72 4.68
C ARG A 158 -5.53 31.26 5.70
N GLU A 159 -5.99 31.63 6.90
CA GLU A 159 -5.12 32.05 8.00
C GLU A 159 -4.90 30.92 9.02
N PHE A 160 -3.69 30.39 9.08
CA PHE A 160 -3.37 29.28 9.98
C PHE A 160 -3.07 29.74 11.41
N ARG A 161 -3.81 29.21 12.39
CA ARG A 161 -3.74 29.62 13.81
C ARG A 161 -3.48 28.44 14.74
N TRP A 162 -2.98 28.75 15.94
CA TRP A 162 -2.87 27.80 17.04
C TRP A 162 -3.05 28.46 18.41
N ALA A 163 -3.48 27.70 19.41
CA ALA A 163 -3.57 28.13 20.80
C ALA A 163 -3.29 26.97 21.77
N LYS A 164 -2.91 27.31 23.01
CA LYS A 164 -2.89 26.34 24.12
C LYS A 164 -4.31 26.18 24.66
N LEU A 165 -4.63 24.98 25.14
CA LEU A 165 -5.84 24.73 25.92
C LEU A 165 -5.49 24.68 27.42
N ASN A 166 -6.45 25.02 28.27
CA ASN A 166 -6.37 24.72 29.69
C ASN A 166 -6.57 23.21 29.92
N ASP A 167 -6.33 22.76 31.15
CA ASP A 167 -6.44 21.35 31.51
C ASP A 167 -7.88 20.81 31.41
N ASP A 168 -8.87 21.70 31.44
CA ASP A 168 -10.28 21.39 31.22
C ASP A 168 -10.60 20.97 29.77
N MET A 169 -9.69 21.23 28.82
CA MET A 169 -9.80 21.01 27.37
C MET A 169 -10.95 21.77 26.69
N VAL A 170 -11.66 22.63 27.44
CA VAL A 170 -12.84 23.39 26.98
C VAL A 170 -12.66 24.90 27.13
N SER A 171 -11.45 25.36 27.43
CA SER A 171 -11.10 26.77 27.42
C SER A 171 -9.68 27.02 26.89
N ILE A 172 -9.48 28.18 26.26
CA ILE A 172 -8.19 28.61 25.71
C ILE A 172 -7.28 29.14 26.83
N LYS A 173 -6.01 28.73 26.79
CA LYS A 173 -4.95 29.21 27.67
C LYS A 173 -4.10 30.26 26.97
N GLY A 174 -4.26 31.51 27.36
CA GLY A 174 -3.50 32.63 26.81
C GLY A 174 -4.06 33.12 25.47
N LYS A 175 -3.18 33.42 24.51
CA LYS A 175 -3.54 34.02 23.23
C LYS A 175 -3.56 33.00 22.09
N ILE A 176 -4.36 33.30 21.07
CA ILE A 176 -4.30 32.66 19.75
C ILE A 176 -3.13 33.27 18.97
N ASN A 177 -2.33 32.42 18.36
CA ASN A 177 -1.13 32.76 17.60
C ASN A 177 -1.30 32.40 16.13
N LYS A 178 -0.53 33.05 15.25
CA LYS A 178 -0.37 32.60 13.86
C LYS A 178 0.66 31.47 13.82
N VAL A 179 0.42 30.45 13.02
CA VAL A 179 1.44 29.44 12.71
C VAL A 179 2.45 30.05 11.74
N LYS A 180 3.73 29.79 11.96
CA LYS A 180 4.81 30.18 11.03
C LYS A 180 5.21 29.00 10.16
N LEU A 181 4.92 29.07 8.86
CA LEU A 181 5.36 28.11 7.84
C LEU A 181 6.61 28.62 7.14
N ILE A 182 7.70 27.86 7.09
CA ILE A 182 8.95 28.21 6.41
C ILE A 182 8.88 27.76 4.95
N GLY A 183 9.29 28.65 4.04
CA GLY A 183 9.41 28.37 2.59
C GLY A 183 8.17 28.71 1.78
N ASN A 184 7.02 28.94 2.42
CA ASN A 184 5.75 29.31 1.79
C ASN A 184 4.97 30.30 2.67
N GLU A 185 5.63 31.36 3.13
CA GLU A 185 5.01 32.40 3.96
C GLU A 185 4.00 33.22 3.13
N GLY A 186 2.71 33.19 3.50
CA GLY A 186 1.64 34.04 2.94
C GLY A 186 0.36 33.31 2.56
N ASP A 187 -0.71 34.08 2.33
CA ASP A 187 -2.08 33.60 2.07
C ASP A 187 -2.37 33.54 0.55
N LYS A 188 -1.51 32.87 -0.22
CA LYS A 188 -1.76 32.67 -1.65
C LYS A 188 -2.32 31.27 -1.85
N GLU A 189 -3.64 31.19 -2.02
CA GLU A 189 -4.31 29.99 -2.48
C GLU A 189 -3.71 29.57 -3.84
N GLY A 190 -3.26 28.33 -3.97
CA GLY A 190 -2.80 27.74 -5.23
C GLY A 190 -1.32 27.37 -5.27
N PHE A 191 -1.09 26.07 -5.50
CA PHE A 191 0.17 25.35 -5.81
C PHE A 191 1.35 25.51 -4.85
N GLY A 192 1.94 24.39 -4.45
CA GLY A 192 3.12 24.35 -3.57
C GLY A 192 2.75 24.14 -2.10
N GLY A 193 3.55 24.64 -1.18
CA GLY A 193 3.38 24.41 0.26
C GLY A 193 2.59 25.48 1.02
N TYR A 194 1.81 26.32 0.32
CA TYR A 194 0.91 27.29 0.94
C TYR A 194 -0.20 26.62 1.74
N TYR A 195 -0.69 27.30 2.77
CA TYR A 195 -1.76 26.79 3.62
C TYR A 195 -3.14 27.16 3.06
N GLY A 196 -3.96 26.14 2.80
CA GLY A 196 -5.38 26.29 2.48
C GLY A 196 -6.25 26.10 3.72
N GLU A 197 -6.35 24.88 4.21
CA GLU A 197 -7.22 24.46 5.33
C GLU A 197 -6.89 23.02 5.79
N GLY A 198 -7.73 22.43 6.63
CA GLY A 198 -7.64 21.02 7.03
C GLY A 198 -6.35 20.62 7.74
N PRO A 199 -5.87 21.37 8.76
CA PRO A 199 -4.65 21.01 9.47
C PRO A 199 -4.85 19.71 10.26
N PHE A 200 -3.84 18.85 10.27
CA PHE A 200 -3.77 17.71 11.18
C PHE A 200 -2.34 17.51 11.66
N ILE A 201 -2.16 17.52 12.98
CA ILE A 201 -0.85 17.38 13.63
C ILE A 201 -0.67 16.02 14.30
N PHE A 202 0.50 15.41 14.12
CA PHE A 202 0.94 14.25 14.87
C PHE A 202 2.45 14.34 15.17
N LYS A 203 2.93 13.47 16.05
CA LYS A 203 4.33 13.40 16.46
C LYS A 203 4.88 11.99 16.20
N LYS A 204 6.04 11.91 15.55
CA LYS A 204 6.79 10.66 15.30
C LYS A 204 8.27 10.91 15.55
N ASP A 205 8.92 10.03 16.32
CA ASP A 205 10.36 10.08 16.62
C ASP A 205 10.87 11.46 17.07
N GLY A 206 10.07 12.16 17.89
CA GLY A 206 10.41 13.49 18.39
C GLY A 206 10.17 14.65 17.42
N LEU A 207 9.76 14.38 16.18
CA LEU A 207 9.41 15.37 15.17
C LEU A 207 7.89 15.54 15.06
N PHE A 208 7.43 16.79 14.97
CA PHE A 208 6.03 17.11 14.71
C PHE A 208 5.80 17.21 13.21
N TYR A 209 4.76 16.55 12.73
CA TYR A 209 4.31 16.56 11.36
C TYR A 209 2.95 17.26 11.33
N MET A 210 2.83 18.26 10.46
CA MET A 210 1.59 18.97 10.19
C MET A 210 1.21 18.71 8.74
N ILE A 211 0.14 17.97 8.51
CA ILE A 211 -0.46 17.85 7.18
C ILE A 211 -1.56 18.88 7.00
N TYR A 212 -1.77 19.35 5.77
CA TYR A 212 -2.80 20.33 5.45
C TYR A 212 -3.10 20.34 3.95
N SER A 213 -4.27 20.85 3.57
CA SER A 213 -4.60 21.13 2.18
C SER A 213 -3.83 22.36 1.69
N ASN A 214 -3.31 22.33 0.47
CA ASN A 214 -2.71 23.51 -0.17
C ASN A 214 -3.72 24.40 -0.94
N GLY A 215 -5.02 24.11 -0.86
CA GLY A 215 -6.09 24.91 -1.45
C GLY A 215 -7.29 24.09 -1.92
N TRP A 216 -7.98 24.57 -2.95
CA TRP A 216 -9.21 23.95 -3.48
C TRP A 216 -9.12 23.74 -5.00
N GLY A 217 -10.04 22.94 -5.53
CA GLY A 217 -10.18 22.67 -6.95
C GLY A 217 -9.43 21.42 -7.40
N ASN A 218 -9.31 21.23 -8.71
CA ASN A 218 -8.77 20.03 -9.35
C ASN A 218 -7.26 19.79 -9.13
N GLN A 219 -6.59 20.70 -8.44
CA GLN A 219 -5.16 20.67 -8.15
C GLN A 219 -4.85 20.69 -6.65
N SER A 220 -5.88 20.70 -5.80
CA SER A 220 -5.73 20.62 -4.35
C SER A 220 -5.05 19.29 -3.96
N THR A 221 -4.03 19.35 -3.12
CA THR A 221 -3.30 18.18 -2.60
C THR A 221 -3.20 18.26 -1.08
N ILE A 222 -2.93 17.12 -0.44
CA ILE A 222 -2.49 17.12 0.96
C ILE A 222 -0.97 17.25 0.94
N VAL A 223 -0.46 18.26 1.61
CA VAL A 223 0.96 18.54 1.79
C VAL A 223 1.33 18.44 3.26
N TYR A 224 2.62 18.46 3.57
CA TYR A 224 3.08 18.47 4.95
C TYR A 224 4.27 19.39 5.21
N ALA A 225 4.36 19.79 6.47
CA ALA A 225 5.48 20.50 7.05
C ALA A 225 5.89 19.85 8.37
N THR A 226 7.16 20.02 8.77
CA THR A 226 7.70 19.41 10.00
C THR A 226 8.28 20.45 10.94
N SER A 227 8.24 20.20 12.25
CA SER A 227 8.90 21.03 13.25
C SER A 227 9.50 20.20 14.38
N LYS A 228 10.54 20.72 15.02
CA LYS A 228 11.08 20.19 16.28
C LYS A 228 10.29 20.65 17.51
N SER A 229 9.33 21.56 17.34
CA SER A 229 8.47 22.11 18.40
C SER A 229 7.01 22.03 17.95
N VAL A 230 6.12 21.68 18.88
CA VAL A 230 4.67 21.71 18.61
C VAL A 230 4.21 23.09 18.17
N GLU A 231 4.84 24.16 18.66
CA GLU A 231 4.49 25.56 18.36
C GLU A 231 5.07 26.07 17.02
N GLY A 232 5.83 25.24 16.32
CA GLY A 232 6.57 25.62 15.12
C GLY A 232 7.89 26.36 15.41
N PRO A 233 8.49 27.01 14.41
CA PRO A 233 8.00 27.11 13.02
C PRO A 233 8.00 25.75 12.32
N PHE A 234 7.11 25.56 11.35
CA PHE A 234 7.00 24.34 10.57
C PHE A 234 7.60 24.54 9.18
N GLU A 235 8.49 23.64 8.77
CA GLU A 235 9.18 23.70 7.48
C GLU A 235 8.50 22.76 6.49
N TYR A 236 8.06 23.28 5.34
CA TYR A 236 7.43 22.49 4.28
C TYR A 236 8.36 21.37 3.76
N LYS A 237 7.80 20.18 3.54
CA LYS A 237 8.57 18.99 3.12
C LYS A 237 8.04 18.28 1.86
N GLY A 238 6.86 18.65 1.36
CA GLY A 238 6.35 18.08 0.11
C GLY A 238 4.90 17.66 0.17
N GLU A 239 4.50 16.85 -0.82
CA GLU A 239 3.18 16.25 -0.92
C GLU A 239 3.11 14.97 -0.07
N VAL A 240 1.97 14.80 0.62
CA VAL A 240 1.59 13.53 1.26
C VAL A 240 0.83 12.67 0.25
N ILE A 241 -0.10 13.27 -0.51
CA ILE A 241 -0.83 12.61 -1.59
C ILE A 241 -1.26 13.66 -2.62
N LYS A 242 -1.22 13.29 -3.90
CA LYS A 242 -1.72 14.12 -5.02
C LYS A 242 -3.25 14.26 -4.98
N ASN A 243 -3.79 15.13 -5.82
CA ASN A 243 -5.25 15.29 -5.93
C ASN A 243 -5.91 13.95 -6.28
N VAL A 244 -6.91 13.57 -5.48
CA VAL A 244 -7.61 12.28 -5.58
C VAL A 244 -8.94 12.38 -6.31
N GLY A 245 -9.12 13.44 -7.09
CA GLY A 245 -10.29 13.73 -7.90
C GLY A 245 -11.33 14.62 -7.22
N CYS A 246 -11.19 14.97 -5.94
CA CYS A 246 -12.10 15.88 -5.22
C CYS A 246 -11.57 17.33 -5.21
N SER A 247 -12.46 18.32 -5.10
CA SER A 247 -12.07 19.73 -4.98
C SER A 247 -11.57 20.13 -3.59
N THR A 248 -11.86 19.34 -2.56
CA THR A 248 -11.32 19.48 -1.21
C THR A 248 -10.35 18.33 -0.95
N SER A 249 -9.34 18.56 -0.11
CA SER A 249 -8.35 17.56 0.28
C SER A 249 -8.13 17.61 1.78
N HIS A 250 -8.88 16.82 2.55
CA HIS A 250 -8.71 16.69 3.99
C HIS A 250 -8.24 15.30 4.36
N GLY A 251 -7.56 15.18 5.49
CA GLY A 251 -7.12 13.88 5.97
C GLY A 251 -6.41 13.92 7.31
N SER A 252 -6.05 12.73 7.77
CA SER A 252 -5.31 12.48 9.01
C SER A 252 -4.32 11.34 8.80
N ILE A 253 -3.23 11.34 9.57
CA ILE A 253 -2.26 10.24 9.61
C ILE A 253 -2.27 9.63 10.99
N VAL A 254 -2.40 8.31 11.07
CA VAL A 254 -2.43 7.58 12.35
C VAL A 254 -1.54 6.35 12.29
N GLU A 255 -0.81 6.11 13.38
CA GLU A 255 -0.13 4.84 13.59
C GLU A 255 -1.10 3.84 14.23
N PHE A 256 -1.25 2.66 13.61
CA PHE A 256 -2.05 1.58 14.14
C PHE A 256 -1.38 0.24 13.82
N LYS A 257 -1.22 -0.62 14.82
CA LYS A 257 -0.57 -1.95 14.68
C LYS A 257 0.78 -1.87 13.93
N ASN A 258 1.62 -0.92 14.31
CA ASN A 258 2.97 -0.67 13.77
C ASN A 258 3.00 -0.27 12.27
N LYS A 259 1.89 0.25 11.74
CA LYS A 259 1.79 0.78 10.38
C LYS A 259 1.19 2.17 10.43
N TYR A 260 1.55 3.00 9.45
CA TYR A 260 0.98 4.35 9.29
C TYR A 260 -0.05 4.35 8.18
N TYR A 261 -1.20 4.93 8.47
CA TYR A 261 -2.33 5.03 7.56
C TYR A 261 -2.66 6.50 7.32
N LEU A 262 -2.75 6.90 6.07
CA LEU A 262 -3.35 8.16 5.64
C LEU A 262 -4.84 7.92 5.41
N PHE A 263 -5.69 8.57 6.20
CA PHE A 263 -7.11 8.68 5.91
C PHE A 263 -7.35 9.98 5.15
N TYR A 264 -8.18 9.92 4.11
CA TYR A 264 -8.52 11.06 3.27
C TYR A 264 -9.92 10.85 2.65
N HIS A 265 -10.45 11.83 1.92
CA HIS A 265 -11.72 11.64 1.19
C HIS A 265 -11.55 11.73 -0.33
N THR A 266 -12.48 11.13 -1.05
CA THR A 266 -12.60 11.22 -2.51
C THR A 266 -14.04 11.58 -2.87
N ARG A 267 -14.34 11.65 -4.17
CA ARG A 267 -15.71 11.68 -4.69
C ARG A 267 -16.03 10.42 -5.51
N ASP A 268 -15.31 9.32 -5.30
CA ASP A 268 -15.40 8.16 -6.18
C ASP A 268 -16.76 7.47 -6.12
N LEU A 269 -17.41 7.46 -4.96
CA LEU A 269 -18.71 6.83 -4.79
C LEU A 269 -19.84 7.59 -5.49
N SER A 270 -19.78 8.92 -5.48
CA SER A 270 -20.88 9.77 -5.97
C SER A 270 -20.59 10.45 -7.31
N GLY A 271 -19.32 10.71 -7.64
CA GLY A 271 -18.91 11.62 -8.70
C GLY A 271 -19.02 13.11 -8.35
N HIS A 272 -19.46 13.47 -7.15
CA HIS A 272 -19.78 14.84 -6.74
C HIS A 272 -18.88 15.34 -5.60
N ASN A 273 -18.40 16.58 -5.71
CA ASN A 273 -17.45 17.19 -4.74
C ASN A 273 -18.00 17.36 -3.33
N ASN A 274 -19.32 17.37 -3.17
CA ASN A 274 -20.04 17.61 -1.93
C ASN A 274 -20.80 16.37 -1.42
N ARG A 275 -20.46 15.20 -1.97
CA ARG A 275 -20.96 13.88 -1.55
C ARG A 275 -19.78 12.93 -1.52
N ARG A 276 -18.88 13.19 -0.59
CA ARG A 276 -17.55 12.58 -0.55
C ARG A 276 -17.59 11.20 0.08
N SER A 277 -16.45 10.51 0.03
CA SER A 277 -16.30 9.19 0.61
C SER A 277 -14.91 9.01 1.17
N VAL A 278 -14.83 8.64 2.44
CA VAL A 278 -13.58 8.39 3.14
C VAL A 278 -12.88 7.15 2.56
N CYS A 279 -11.58 7.28 2.38
CA CYS A 279 -10.63 6.27 1.94
C CYS A 279 -9.46 6.22 2.93
N PHE A 280 -8.67 5.15 2.87
CA PHE A 280 -7.37 5.13 3.53
C PHE A 280 -6.33 4.36 2.72
N ASP A 281 -5.07 4.72 2.89
CA ASP A 281 -3.92 4.07 2.26
C ASP A 281 -2.75 3.98 3.24
N LEU A 282 -1.89 2.98 3.05
CA LEU A 282 -0.64 2.87 3.81
C LEU A 282 0.32 3.97 3.35
N ILE A 283 1.06 4.52 4.31
CA ILE A 283 2.18 5.40 4.03
C ILE A 283 3.43 4.90 4.73
N SER A 284 4.58 5.29 4.18
CA SER A 284 5.89 5.02 4.76
C SER A 284 6.69 6.31 4.91
N PHE A 285 7.74 6.22 5.70
CA PHE A 285 8.69 7.30 5.91
C PHE A 285 10.05 6.83 5.40
N ASP A 286 10.80 7.70 4.72
CA ASP A 286 12.18 7.43 4.35
C ASP A 286 13.10 7.44 5.59
N LYS A 287 14.37 7.07 5.39
CA LYS A 287 15.40 7.06 6.45
C LYS A 287 15.64 8.42 7.12
N ASN A 288 15.23 9.52 6.48
CA ASN A 288 15.37 10.88 7.00
C ASN A 288 14.08 11.36 7.69
N GLY A 289 13.06 10.51 7.77
CA GLY A 289 11.75 10.85 8.33
C GLY A 289 10.84 11.63 7.37
N ASN A 290 11.14 11.71 6.07
CA ASN A 290 10.22 12.32 5.12
C ASN A 290 9.09 11.33 4.77
N ILE A 291 7.87 11.83 4.61
CA ILE A 291 6.75 11.03 4.10
C ILE A 291 7.03 10.68 2.63
N VAL A 292 6.95 9.39 2.29
CA VAL A 292 6.92 8.93 0.90
C VAL A 292 5.50 9.19 0.37
N PRO A 293 5.33 9.95 -0.72
CA PRO A 293 4.00 10.29 -1.21
C PRO A 293 3.14 9.05 -1.47
N ALA A 294 1.95 9.04 -0.87
CA ALA A 294 0.97 7.99 -1.05
C ALA A 294 0.40 8.01 -2.48
N VAL A 295 0.01 6.83 -2.95
CA VAL A 295 -0.77 6.67 -4.18
C VAL A 295 -2.13 6.14 -3.77
N LYS A 296 -3.19 6.85 -4.18
CA LYS A 296 -4.56 6.41 -3.96
C LYS A 296 -4.77 5.03 -4.57
N THR A 297 -5.15 4.05 -3.74
CA THR A 297 -5.58 2.74 -4.23
C THR A 297 -7.06 2.78 -4.62
N THR A 298 -7.36 2.30 -5.83
CA THR A 298 -8.74 2.19 -6.38
C THR A 298 -9.28 0.77 -6.27
N SER A 299 -8.46 -0.16 -5.81
CA SER A 299 -8.77 -1.53 -5.44
C SER A 299 -8.30 -1.78 -4.02
N SER A 300 -8.84 -2.81 -3.38
CA SER A 300 -8.38 -3.30 -2.07
C SER A 300 -6.87 -3.12 -1.89
N LEU A 301 -6.45 -2.61 -0.72
CA LEU A 301 -5.21 -3.08 -0.11
C LEU A 301 -5.25 -4.61 -0.23
N VAL A 302 -4.57 -5.18 -1.22
CA VAL A 302 -4.34 -6.61 -1.21
C VAL A 302 -3.32 -6.77 -0.10
N SER A 303 -3.80 -7.17 1.07
CA SER A 303 -3.02 -7.36 2.29
C SER A 303 -2.02 -8.51 2.20
N GLY A 304 -1.68 -8.95 0.99
CA GLY A 304 -0.55 -9.83 0.73
C GLY A 304 0.73 -9.04 0.90
N LYS A 305 1.62 -9.51 1.77
CA LYS A 305 3.03 -9.16 1.61
C LYS A 305 3.45 -9.59 0.20
N ASP A 306 4.28 -8.79 -0.43
CA ASP A 306 4.93 -9.05 -1.70
C ASP A 306 6.10 -10.04 -1.59
N TYR A 307 6.45 -10.44 -0.37
CA TYR A 307 7.48 -11.43 -0.03
C TYR A 307 6.92 -12.53 0.89
N TYR A 308 7.56 -13.70 0.87
CA TYR A 308 7.20 -14.86 1.67
C TYR A 308 7.59 -14.67 3.14
N THR A 309 6.69 -14.96 4.08
CA THR A 309 6.98 -14.85 5.53
C THR A 309 6.69 -16.10 6.32
N GLY A 310 6.97 -17.26 5.74
CA GLY A 310 6.77 -18.57 6.40
C GLY A 310 5.34 -19.10 6.32
N LYS A 311 4.43 -18.42 5.61
CA LYS A 311 3.01 -18.79 5.52
C LYS A 311 2.58 -18.94 4.05
N GLY A 312 1.85 -20.01 3.75
CA GLY A 312 1.33 -20.27 2.41
C GLY A 312 2.21 -21.17 1.55
N ARG A 313 1.89 -21.18 0.26
CA ARG A 313 2.51 -21.99 -0.81
C ARG A 313 3.15 -21.11 -1.87
N ILE A 314 4.06 -21.70 -2.62
CA ILE A 314 4.73 -21.09 -3.76
C ILE A 314 4.40 -21.91 -5.01
N ALA A 315 4.16 -21.21 -6.12
CA ALA A 315 4.09 -21.76 -7.46
C ALA A 315 4.96 -20.94 -8.40
N LEU A 316 5.51 -21.57 -9.43
CA LEU A 316 6.34 -20.92 -10.44
C LEU A 316 5.79 -21.22 -11.83
N SER A 317 5.95 -20.25 -12.74
CA SER A 317 5.72 -20.36 -14.18
C SER A 317 6.89 -19.71 -14.89
N SER A 318 7.73 -20.51 -15.57
CA SER A 318 8.89 -20.06 -16.33
C SER A 318 8.76 -20.46 -17.79
N ASP A 319 9.18 -19.60 -18.71
CA ASP A 319 9.19 -19.86 -20.15
C ASP A 319 10.30 -20.84 -20.48
N GLY A 320 11.58 -20.44 -20.55
CA GLY A 320 12.70 -21.33 -20.86
C GLY A 320 12.62 -22.06 -22.19
N ASN A 321 11.70 -21.68 -23.08
CA ASN A 321 11.51 -22.39 -24.32
C ASN A 321 11.10 -21.46 -25.46
N MET A 322 12.02 -21.31 -26.43
CA MET A 322 11.90 -20.48 -27.63
C MET A 322 12.16 -19.00 -27.36
N HIS A 323 13.12 -18.44 -28.12
CA HIS A 323 13.59 -17.05 -28.10
C HIS A 323 14.58 -16.68 -27.00
N ASP A 324 14.48 -17.29 -25.82
CA ASP A 324 15.51 -17.21 -24.78
C ASP A 324 15.90 -18.59 -24.25
N ASN A 325 17.21 -18.79 -24.10
CA ASN A 325 17.82 -20.11 -23.89
C ASN A 325 18.41 -20.25 -22.48
N ASP A 326 18.04 -19.30 -21.64
CA ASP A 326 18.76 -18.80 -20.50
C ASP A 326 18.02 -19.13 -19.19
N ASP A 327 16.70 -19.30 -19.22
CA ASP A 327 15.88 -19.73 -18.07
C ASP A 327 16.15 -21.16 -17.60
N MET A 328 16.94 -21.94 -18.34
CA MET A 328 17.48 -23.18 -17.80
C MET A 328 18.40 -22.92 -16.61
N GLN A 329 19.28 -21.93 -16.75
CA GLN A 329 20.22 -21.54 -15.71
C GLN A 329 19.45 -20.91 -14.56
N ALA A 330 18.49 -20.04 -14.86
CA ALA A 330 17.60 -19.46 -13.86
C ALA A 330 16.73 -20.49 -13.14
N THR A 331 16.25 -21.55 -13.82
CA THR A 331 15.50 -22.66 -13.19
C THR A 331 16.35 -23.39 -12.16
N MET A 332 17.60 -23.73 -12.51
CA MET A 332 18.51 -24.41 -11.59
C MET A 332 18.81 -23.53 -10.36
N MET A 333 19.09 -22.25 -10.57
CA MET A 333 19.34 -21.28 -9.50
C MET A 333 18.09 -21.05 -8.62
N SER A 334 16.90 -20.92 -9.22
CA SER A 334 15.63 -20.75 -8.52
C SER A 334 15.34 -21.90 -7.55
N LEU A 335 15.47 -23.14 -8.02
CA LEU A 335 15.25 -24.32 -7.20
C LEU A 335 16.31 -24.45 -6.10
N MET A 336 17.57 -24.09 -6.37
CA MET A 336 18.60 -24.04 -5.34
C MET A 336 18.27 -22.99 -4.26
N ILE A 337 17.88 -21.77 -4.64
CA ILE A 337 17.52 -20.70 -3.71
C ILE A 337 16.34 -21.13 -2.82
N LEU A 338 15.28 -21.68 -3.41
CA LEU A 338 14.13 -22.19 -2.65
C LEU A 338 14.55 -23.30 -1.67
N ALA A 339 15.45 -24.18 -2.08
CA ALA A 339 15.94 -25.25 -1.21
C ALA A 339 16.78 -24.72 -0.06
N LYS A 340 17.63 -23.72 -0.33
CA LYS A 340 18.42 -23.03 0.70
C LYS A 340 17.57 -22.23 1.67
N ALA A 341 16.45 -21.69 1.21
CA ALA A 341 15.45 -21.05 2.08
C ALA A 341 14.59 -22.07 2.86
N GLY A 342 14.77 -23.39 2.67
CA GLY A 342 13.97 -24.43 3.32
C GLY A 342 12.52 -24.49 2.83
N LEU A 343 12.26 -24.08 1.58
CA LEU A 343 10.91 -23.90 1.03
C LEU A 343 10.45 -25.03 0.11
N GLN A 344 11.16 -26.16 0.04
CA GLN A 344 10.79 -27.27 -0.86
C GLN A 344 9.36 -27.77 -0.64
N ASP A 345 8.95 -27.93 0.62
CA ASP A 345 7.60 -28.37 0.98
C ASP A 345 6.54 -27.28 0.79
N LYS A 346 6.96 -26.03 0.59
CA LYS A 346 6.08 -24.89 0.30
C LYS A 346 5.89 -24.70 -1.19
N THR A 347 6.82 -25.15 -2.02
CA THR A 347 6.74 -25.11 -3.48
C THR A 347 5.83 -26.24 -3.98
N SER A 348 4.59 -25.88 -4.30
CA SER A 348 3.55 -26.84 -4.69
C SER A 348 3.56 -27.20 -6.19
N LEU A 349 3.93 -26.23 -7.03
CA LEU A 349 3.83 -26.34 -8.48
C LEU A 349 4.99 -25.61 -9.15
N TYR A 350 5.59 -26.23 -10.15
CA TYR A 350 6.55 -25.61 -11.04
C TYR A 350 6.13 -25.89 -12.48
N VAL A 351 5.63 -24.87 -13.16
CA VAL A 351 5.37 -24.92 -14.60
C VAL A 351 6.60 -24.37 -15.32
N TYR A 352 7.10 -25.13 -16.28
CA TYR A 352 8.23 -24.75 -17.14
C TYR A 352 7.83 -24.90 -18.60
N ALA A 353 8.63 -24.39 -19.52
CA ALA A 353 8.28 -24.38 -20.94
C ALA A 353 6.93 -23.66 -21.17
N ASP A 354 6.71 -22.52 -20.52
CA ASP A 354 5.41 -21.83 -20.46
C ASP A 354 5.09 -20.93 -21.65
N HIS A 355 6.01 -20.82 -22.61
CA HIS A 355 5.71 -20.31 -23.94
C HIS A 355 4.82 -21.30 -24.70
N VAL A 356 3.52 -21.29 -24.40
CA VAL A 356 2.55 -22.31 -24.86
C VAL A 356 2.34 -22.33 -26.38
N TRP A 357 2.76 -21.29 -27.10
CA TRP A 357 2.59 -21.17 -28.55
C TRP A 357 3.70 -21.83 -29.37
N GLY A 358 4.75 -22.32 -28.72
CA GLY A 358 5.85 -22.98 -29.42
C GLY A 358 7.06 -23.22 -28.52
N SER A 359 7.87 -24.22 -28.89
CA SER A 359 9.14 -24.55 -28.25
C SER A 359 10.13 -25.04 -29.29
N GLU A 360 11.42 -24.73 -29.12
CA GLU A 360 12.46 -25.44 -29.86
C GLU A 360 12.62 -26.87 -29.31
N LYS A 361 12.67 -27.87 -30.21
CA LYS A 361 12.65 -29.29 -29.84
C LYS A 361 13.75 -29.69 -28.85
N ASN A 362 14.94 -29.11 -28.97
CA ASN A 362 16.05 -29.42 -28.09
C ASN A 362 15.96 -28.66 -26.77
N ASP A 363 15.38 -27.46 -26.74
CA ASP A 363 15.34 -26.64 -25.52
C ASP A 363 14.33 -27.19 -24.51
N LEU A 364 13.20 -27.73 -24.97
CA LEU A 364 12.22 -28.39 -24.10
C LEU A 364 12.81 -29.54 -23.28
N GLU A 365 13.56 -30.44 -23.92
CA GLU A 365 14.14 -31.60 -23.22
C GLU A 365 15.22 -31.19 -22.23
N ILE A 366 15.97 -30.13 -22.53
CA ILE A 366 16.98 -29.63 -21.60
C ILE A 366 16.33 -28.85 -20.44
N MET A 367 15.23 -28.11 -20.68
CA MET A 367 14.43 -27.52 -19.61
C MET A 367 13.81 -28.57 -18.70
N ARG A 368 13.22 -29.62 -19.28
CA ARG A 368 12.68 -30.75 -18.51
C ARG A 368 13.77 -31.37 -17.65
N HIS A 369 14.93 -31.64 -18.24
CA HIS A 369 16.06 -32.19 -17.50
C HIS A 369 16.48 -31.26 -16.36
N SER A 370 16.63 -29.96 -16.62
CA SER A 370 16.99 -28.96 -15.60
C SER A 370 15.99 -28.94 -14.44
N ALA A 371 14.69 -28.85 -14.75
CA ALA A 371 13.63 -28.78 -13.75
C ALA A 371 13.51 -30.08 -12.93
N GLU A 372 13.44 -31.24 -13.60
CA GLU A 372 13.22 -32.52 -12.93
C GLU A 372 14.48 -33.04 -12.20
N GLU A 373 15.68 -32.82 -12.75
CA GLU A 373 16.94 -33.19 -12.08
C GLU A 373 17.16 -32.31 -10.85
N CYS A 374 16.95 -30.99 -10.95
CA CYS A 374 17.03 -30.11 -9.79
C CYS A 374 15.95 -30.44 -8.77
N GLY A 375 14.73 -30.76 -9.21
CA GLY A 375 13.66 -31.21 -8.34
C GLY A 375 14.08 -32.43 -7.50
N LYS A 376 14.71 -33.44 -8.14
CA LYS A 376 15.25 -34.61 -7.45
C LYS A 376 16.44 -34.26 -6.55
N ARG A 377 17.40 -33.48 -7.06
CA ARG A 377 18.63 -33.11 -6.34
C ARG A 377 18.33 -32.36 -5.06
N PHE A 378 17.46 -31.37 -5.13
CA PHE A 378 17.14 -30.48 -4.03
C PHE A 378 15.94 -30.94 -3.18
N SER A 379 15.45 -32.16 -3.43
CA SER A 379 14.40 -32.84 -2.65
C SER A 379 13.02 -32.16 -2.70
N PHE A 380 12.62 -31.64 -3.86
CA PHE A 380 11.26 -31.13 -4.13
C PHE A 380 10.24 -32.28 -4.33
N ASN A 381 10.10 -33.14 -3.33
CA ASN A 381 9.31 -34.37 -3.42
C ASN A 381 7.80 -34.13 -3.58
N ASN A 382 7.31 -32.98 -3.10
CA ASN A 382 5.89 -32.61 -3.12
C ASN A 382 5.54 -31.65 -4.27
N THR A 383 6.54 -31.20 -5.04
CA THR A 383 6.35 -30.25 -6.13
C THR A 383 5.94 -30.98 -7.40
N ARG A 384 4.87 -30.52 -8.03
CA ARG A 384 4.48 -31.00 -9.35
C ARG A 384 5.21 -30.20 -10.42
N PHE A 385 5.98 -30.87 -11.27
CA PHE A 385 6.64 -30.26 -12.43
C PHE A 385 5.79 -30.51 -13.70
N ILE A 386 5.54 -29.47 -14.50
CA ILE A 386 4.71 -29.56 -15.72
C ILE A 386 5.34 -28.76 -16.86
N ALA A 387 5.59 -29.42 -17.99
CA ALA A 387 5.90 -28.77 -19.26
C ALA A 387 4.62 -28.16 -19.86
N ALA A 388 4.46 -26.84 -19.80
CA ALA A 388 3.26 -26.17 -20.27
C ALA A 388 3.07 -26.32 -21.78
N VAL A 389 4.11 -26.18 -22.60
CA VAL A 389 4.01 -26.28 -24.07
C VAL A 389 3.54 -27.64 -24.57
N GLU A 390 3.79 -28.73 -23.83
CA GLU A 390 3.32 -30.07 -24.21
C GLU A 390 1.83 -30.25 -23.95
N ASN A 391 1.33 -29.67 -22.86
CA ASN A 391 -0.07 -29.73 -22.49
C ASN A 391 -0.49 -28.46 -21.73
N PRO A 392 -0.82 -27.38 -22.46
CA PRO A 392 -1.17 -26.11 -21.83
C PRO A 392 -2.38 -26.22 -20.91
N GLU A 393 -3.37 -27.03 -21.29
CA GLU A 393 -4.56 -27.25 -20.49
C GLU A 393 -4.24 -27.86 -19.12
N GLN A 394 -3.32 -28.83 -19.08
CA GLN A 394 -2.88 -29.40 -17.81
C GLN A 394 -2.16 -28.38 -16.92
N ALA A 395 -1.36 -27.49 -17.49
CA ALA A 395 -0.68 -26.42 -16.77
C ALA A 395 -1.68 -25.39 -16.22
N TYR A 396 -2.63 -24.92 -17.05
CA TYR A 396 -3.69 -24.00 -16.64
C TYR A 396 -4.53 -24.58 -15.51
N GLU A 397 -4.92 -25.85 -15.60
CA GLU A 397 -5.69 -26.51 -14.55
C GLU A 397 -4.89 -26.69 -13.27
N ALA A 398 -3.62 -27.10 -13.34
CA ALA A 398 -2.79 -27.27 -12.16
C ALA A 398 -2.60 -25.95 -11.40
N MET A 399 -2.27 -24.88 -12.11
CA MET A 399 -2.11 -23.54 -11.53
C MET A 399 -3.44 -23.01 -10.96
N CYS A 400 -4.55 -23.21 -11.69
CA CYS A 400 -5.89 -22.86 -11.22
C CYS A 400 -6.21 -23.58 -9.91
N ASN A 401 -5.89 -24.87 -9.81
CA ASN A 401 -6.14 -25.65 -8.60
C ASN A 401 -5.31 -25.16 -7.41
N GLU A 402 -4.06 -24.71 -7.60
CA GLU A 402 -3.30 -24.08 -6.52
C GLU A 402 -3.91 -22.74 -6.08
N ILE A 403 -4.40 -21.94 -7.03
CA ILE A 403 -5.10 -20.67 -6.73
C ILE A 403 -6.36 -20.95 -5.90
N LEU A 404 -7.19 -21.92 -6.30
CA LEU A 404 -8.45 -22.24 -5.61
C LEU A 404 -8.28 -22.68 -4.15
N LYS A 405 -7.11 -23.22 -3.78
CA LYS A 405 -6.79 -23.59 -2.40
C LYS A 405 -6.36 -22.40 -1.53
N SER A 406 -6.35 -21.18 -2.07
CA SER A 406 -5.78 -20.00 -1.39
C SER A 406 -6.75 -19.41 -0.37
N THR A 407 -6.25 -19.18 0.83
CA THR A 407 -6.99 -18.60 1.97
C THR A 407 -6.07 -17.68 2.76
N ALA A 408 -6.61 -16.91 3.71
CA ALA A 408 -5.81 -16.11 4.64
C ALA A 408 -4.76 -16.95 5.40
N GLU A 409 -5.09 -18.22 5.69
CA GLU A 409 -4.20 -19.16 6.37
C GLU A 409 -3.22 -19.89 5.45
N ASN A 410 -3.50 -19.90 4.16
CA ASN A 410 -2.72 -20.61 3.17
C ASN A 410 -2.66 -19.82 1.85
N PRO A 411 -2.02 -18.63 1.84
CA PRO A 411 -1.91 -17.81 0.64
C PRO A 411 -1.04 -18.48 -0.42
N LEU A 412 -1.13 -18.03 -1.67
CA LEU A 412 -0.31 -18.49 -2.78
C LEU A 412 0.55 -17.35 -3.33
N PHE A 413 1.85 -17.60 -3.46
CA PHE A 413 2.79 -16.73 -4.16
C PHE A 413 3.15 -17.36 -5.50
N ILE A 414 2.88 -16.65 -6.58
CA ILE A 414 3.15 -17.07 -7.95
C ILE A 414 4.33 -16.26 -8.47
N VAL A 415 5.44 -16.94 -8.75
CA VAL A 415 6.58 -16.37 -9.49
C VAL A 415 6.27 -16.54 -10.99
N ALA A 416 5.90 -15.44 -11.64
CA ALA A 416 5.63 -15.38 -13.07
C ALA A 416 6.92 -14.96 -13.79
N ALA A 417 7.82 -15.93 -13.93
CA ALA A 417 9.11 -15.81 -14.59
C ALA A 417 8.96 -15.81 -16.13
N GLY A 418 8.03 -16.61 -16.68
CA GLY A 418 7.75 -16.68 -18.12
C GLY A 418 6.55 -15.88 -18.57
N LEU A 419 5.97 -16.25 -19.71
CA LEU A 419 4.85 -15.53 -20.32
C LEU A 419 3.56 -15.60 -19.49
N MET A 420 2.80 -14.51 -19.52
CA MET A 420 1.61 -14.36 -18.65
C MET A 420 0.43 -15.29 -19.00
N GLN A 421 0.53 -16.10 -20.06
CA GLN A 421 -0.58 -16.91 -20.54
C GLN A 421 -1.00 -18.00 -19.55
N VAL A 422 -0.05 -18.73 -18.95
CA VAL A 422 -0.37 -19.77 -17.96
C VAL A 422 -1.01 -19.17 -16.72
N VAL A 423 -0.39 -18.14 -16.16
CA VAL A 423 -0.86 -17.47 -14.93
C VAL A 423 -2.22 -16.81 -15.17
N GLY A 424 -2.36 -16.06 -16.27
CA GLY A 424 -3.59 -15.33 -16.60
C GLY A 424 -4.78 -16.24 -16.87
N GLU A 425 -4.56 -17.35 -17.58
CA GLU A 425 -5.64 -18.30 -17.83
C GLU A 425 -6.04 -19.06 -16.56
N ALA A 426 -5.07 -19.39 -15.71
CA ALA A 426 -5.34 -19.98 -14.40
C ALA A 426 -6.14 -19.05 -13.47
N LEU A 427 -5.78 -17.76 -13.42
CA LEU A 427 -6.52 -16.72 -12.69
C LEU A 427 -7.94 -16.56 -13.24
N ASN A 428 -8.11 -16.50 -14.56
CA ASN A 428 -9.42 -16.41 -15.22
C ASN A 428 -10.31 -17.61 -14.87
N ARG A 429 -9.77 -18.83 -14.90
CA ARG A 429 -10.50 -20.05 -14.52
C ARG A 429 -10.84 -20.06 -13.03
N ALA A 430 -9.90 -19.69 -12.17
CA ALA A 430 -10.13 -19.64 -10.73
C ALA A 430 -11.16 -18.56 -10.37
N PHE A 431 -11.11 -17.39 -11.02
CA PHE A 431 -12.08 -16.33 -10.85
C PHE A 431 -13.51 -16.78 -11.19
N ARG A 432 -13.69 -17.61 -12.23
CA ARG A 432 -15.01 -18.15 -12.58
C ARG A 432 -15.53 -19.21 -11.60
N LYS A 433 -14.63 -19.86 -10.85
CA LYS A 433 -14.95 -20.96 -9.93
C LYS A 433 -15.11 -20.48 -8.48
N GLU A 434 -14.13 -19.76 -7.97
CA GLU A 434 -14.09 -19.23 -6.60
C GLU A 434 -13.33 -17.87 -6.56
N PRO A 435 -14.01 -16.75 -6.87
CA PRO A 435 -13.40 -15.43 -6.89
C PRO A 435 -12.74 -15.00 -5.58
N ALA A 436 -13.19 -15.52 -4.43
CA ALA A 436 -12.62 -15.13 -3.13
C ALA A 436 -11.20 -15.67 -2.92
N SER A 437 -10.86 -16.80 -3.58
CA SER A 437 -9.51 -17.38 -3.49
C SER A 437 -8.42 -16.44 -4.02
N LEU A 438 -8.74 -15.62 -5.02
CA LEU A 438 -7.81 -14.67 -5.65
C LEU A 438 -7.31 -13.60 -4.65
N SER A 439 -8.12 -13.26 -3.64
CA SER A 439 -7.77 -12.31 -2.56
C SER A 439 -6.55 -12.72 -1.72
N TYR A 440 -6.10 -13.97 -1.88
CA TYR A 440 -4.97 -14.54 -1.16
C TYR A 440 -3.84 -14.97 -2.10
N VAL A 441 -3.83 -14.42 -3.32
CA VAL A 441 -2.80 -14.69 -4.34
C VAL A 441 -1.94 -13.46 -4.54
N THR A 442 -0.63 -13.65 -4.51
CA THR A 442 0.36 -12.68 -4.96
C THR A 442 1.00 -13.20 -6.24
N VAL A 443 1.12 -12.36 -7.27
CA VAL A 443 1.82 -12.65 -8.53
C VAL A 443 2.99 -11.67 -8.66
N ILE A 444 4.20 -12.19 -8.89
CA ILE A 444 5.42 -11.39 -9.01
C ILE A 444 6.04 -11.61 -10.39
N SER A 445 6.42 -10.53 -11.06
CA SER A 445 7.12 -10.52 -12.37
C SER A 445 8.13 -9.38 -12.42
N HIS A 446 9.02 -9.37 -13.43
CA HIS A 446 9.96 -8.26 -13.70
C HIS A 446 10.12 -7.90 -15.18
N SER A 447 9.88 -8.84 -16.10
CA SER A 447 10.24 -8.69 -17.52
C SER A 447 9.13 -8.01 -18.32
N GLU A 448 9.42 -6.84 -18.88
CA GLU A 448 8.50 -6.14 -19.80
C GLU A 448 8.17 -7.01 -21.03
N TRP A 449 9.14 -7.78 -21.51
CA TRP A 449 8.94 -8.69 -22.65
C TRP A 449 7.92 -9.79 -22.30
N ASN A 450 8.11 -10.49 -21.18
CA ASN A 450 7.15 -11.53 -20.73
C ASN A 450 5.76 -10.97 -20.47
N ASN A 451 5.71 -9.76 -19.91
CA ASN A 451 4.48 -9.08 -19.55
C ASN A 451 3.63 -8.66 -20.76
N GLU A 452 4.23 -8.44 -21.92
CA GLU A 452 3.56 -7.91 -23.11
C GLU A 452 3.51 -8.89 -24.31
N HIS A 453 4.25 -10.01 -24.25
CA HIS A 453 4.48 -10.90 -25.39
C HIS A 453 3.22 -11.31 -26.14
N ALA A 454 2.16 -11.65 -25.42
CA ALA A 454 0.92 -12.12 -26.02
C ALA A 454 0.25 -11.07 -26.94
N ASP A 455 0.55 -9.78 -26.75
CA ASP A 455 0.11 -8.68 -27.63
C ASP A 455 1.20 -8.27 -28.64
N LYS A 456 2.44 -8.71 -28.44
CA LYS A 456 3.62 -8.37 -29.24
C LYS A 456 4.47 -9.62 -29.57
N PRO A 457 3.91 -10.63 -30.27
CA PRO A 457 4.66 -11.84 -30.61
C PRO A 457 5.88 -11.51 -31.48
N HIS A 458 6.95 -12.31 -31.37
CA HIS A 458 8.15 -12.12 -32.17
C HIS A 458 7.86 -12.39 -33.66
N ALA A 459 8.61 -11.74 -34.55
CA ALA A 459 8.31 -11.72 -36.00
C ALA A 459 8.32 -13.10 -36.70
N ASN A 460 8.97 -14.09 -36.10
CA ASN A 460 9.05 -15.47 -36.60
C ASN A 460 8.06 -16.43 -35.93
N GLU A 461 7.25 -15.94 -34.98
CA GLU A 461 6.18 -16.72 -34.36
C GLU A 461 4.90 -16.67 -35.21
N LYS A 462 4.08 -17.70 -35.04
CA LYS A 462 2.71 -17.66 -35.57
C LYS A 462 1.93 -16.59 -34.78
N PRO A 463 1.07 -15.79 -35.43
CA PRO A 463 0.21 -14.86 -34.72
C PRO A 463 -0.57 -15.59 -33.63
N HIS A 464 -0.47 -15.07 -32.41
CA HIS A 464 -1.20 -15.56 -31.26
C HIS A 464 -1.69 -14.39 -30.42
N SER A 465 -2.51 -14.71 -29.43
CA SER A 465 -3.06 -13.75 -28.49
C SER A 465 -3.27 -14.44 -27.15
N GLY A 466 -3.20 -13.66 -26.08
CA GLY A 466 -3.33 -14.22 -24.75
C GLY A 466 -3.37 -13.15 -23.66
N TRP A 467 -3.06 -13.59 -22.45
CA TRP A 467 -2.93 -12.75 -21.28
C TRP A 467 -1.62 -11.96 -21.32
N THR A 468 -1.72 -10.69 -20.96
CA THR A 468 -0.60 -9.80 -20.66
C THR A 468 -0.73 -9.33 -19.21
N TRP A 469 0.35 -8.83 -18.62
CA TRP A 469 0.34 -8.31 -17.24
C TRP A 469 -0.76 -7.28 -17.04
N ASN A 470 -0.84 -6.32 -17.95
CA ASN A 470 -1.86 -5.26 -17.95
C ASN A 470 -3.29 -5.83 -18.08
N LYS A 471 -3.51 -6.88 -18.89
CA LYS A 471 -4.83 -7.54 -18.97
C LYS A 471 -5.18 -8.25 -17.66
N MET A 472 -4.20 -8.90 -17.02
CA MET A 472 -4.41 -9.55 -15.72
C MET A 472 -4.70 -8.53 -14.62
N GLU A 473 -3.92 -7.45 -14.51
CA GLU A 473 -4.16 -6.37 -13.54
C GLU A 473 -5.54 -5.73 -13.74
N LYS A 474 -5.91 -5.41 -14.98
CA LYS A 474 -7.24 -4.86 -15.29
C LYS A 474 -8.38 -5.80 -14.93
N SER A 475 -8.17 -7.10 -15.09
CA SER A 475 -9.22 -8.11 -14.89
C SER A 475 -9.32 -8.55 -13.42
N PHE A 476 -8.19 -8.60 -12.71
CA PHE A 476 -8.07 -9.26 -11.42
C PHE A 476 -7.39 -8.43 -10.33
N GLY A 477 -6.87 -7.23 -10.63
CA GLY A 477 -6.13 -6.38 -9.68
C GLY A 477 -6.97 -5.84 -8.51
N GLN A 478 -8.28 -6.10 -8.52
CA GLN A 478 -9.16 -5.93 -7.35
C GLN A 478 -9.09 -7.08 -6.35
N ARG A 479 -8.42 -8.17 -6.68
CA ARG A 479 -8.41 -9.41 -5.90
C ARG A 479 -6.99 -9.97 -5.78
N VAL A 480 -6.20 -9.95 -6.83
CA VAL A 480 -4.83 -10.47 -6.83
C VAL A 480 -3.85 -9.35 -6.50
N ASN A 481 -2.84 -9.65 -5.66
CA ASN A 481 -1.72 -8.75 -5.41
C ASN A 481 -0.73 -8.87 -6.56
N PHE A 482 -0.69 -7.90 -7.46
CA PHE A 482 0.29 -7.86 -8.54
C PHE A 482 1.51 -7.04 -8.11
N ASN A 483 2.69 -7.67 -8.12
CA ASN A 483 3.95 -7.01 -7.80
C ASN A 483 4.90 -7.09 -9.00
N LEU A 484 5.15 -5.93 -9.61
CA LEU A 484 6.09 -5.81 -10.71
C LEU A 484 7.40 -5.20 -10.18
N ILE A 485 8.46 -5.99 -10.09
CA ILE A 485 9.77 -5.53 -9.61
C ILE A 485 10.64 -5.00 -10.77
N SER A 486 11.80 -4.45 -10.43
CA SER A 486 12.77 -3.96 -11.43
C SER A 486 13.19 -5.08 -12.38
N ASP A 487 13.25 -4.78 -13.68
CA ASP A 487 13.65 -5.74 -14.71
C ASP A 487 15.08 -6.25 -14.44
N GLN A 488 15.18 -7.54 -14.15
CA GLN A 488 16.42 -8.23 -13.81
C GLN A 488 17.11 -8.83 -15.04
N ASN A 489 16.85 -8.32 -16.26
CA ASN A 489 17.56 -8.69 -17.48
C ASN A 489 18.63 -7.66 -17.87
N GLY A 490 19.82 -8.10 -18.29
CA GLY A 490 20.85 -7.19 -18.81
C GLY A 490 22.28 -7.71 -18.90
N THR A 491 23.16 -6.90 -19.50
CA THR A 491 24.59 -7.21 -19.74
C THR A 491 25.57 -6.51 -18.79
N GLY A 492 25.21 -6.34 -17.54
CA GLY A 492 26.05 -5.64 -16.57
C GLY A 492 27.21 -6.50 -16.03
N ILE A 493 27.92 -5.95 -15.05
CA ILE A 493 28.96 -6.66 -14.29
C ILE A 493 28.77 -6.45 -12.79
N SER A 494 29.17 -7.43 -11.98
CA SER A 494 29.18 -7.32 -10.52
C SER A 494 27.78 -7.02 -9.95
N GLU A 495 27.68 -6.14 -8.97
CA GLU A 495 26.43 -5.66 -8.34
C GLU A 495 25.39 -5.07 -9.32
N ASN A 496 25.81 -4.69 -10.53
CA ASN A 496 24.96 -4.09 -11.54
C ASN A 496 24.74 -5.04 -12.71
N ALA A 497 24.84 -6.36 -12.51
CA ALA A 497 24.67 -7.39 -13.55
C ALA A 497 23.44 -7.17 -14.43
N TYR A 498 22.37 -6.58 -13.88
CA TYR A 498 21.11 -6.35 -14.57
C TYR A 498 20.77 -4.86 -14.83
N LYS A 499 21.68 -3.91 -14.54
CA LYS A 499 21.49 -2.49 -14.93
C LYS A 499 21.92 -2.26 -16.39
N SER A 500 20.98 -1.75 -17.19
CA SER A 500 20.91 -1.98 -18.64
C SER A 500 22.00 -1.36 -19.53
N LYS A 501 22.43 -2.16 -20.52
CA LYS A 501 22.92 -1.71 -21.85
C LYS A 501 22.27 -2.51 -23.00
N ASN A 502 21.89 -3.78 -22.77
CA ASN A 502 21.09 -4.60 -23.68
C ASN A 502 20.35 -5.67 -22.85
N LYS A 503 19.02 -5.74 -22.96
CA LYS A 503 18.17 -6.67 -22.19
C LYS A 503 18.05 -8.08 -22.79
N PHE A 504 18.58 -8.30 -24.01
CA PHE A 504 18.52 -9.58 -24.74
C PHE A 504 19.86 -10.31 -24.75
N LYS A 505 20.69 -10.07 -23.75
CA LYS A 505 22.03 -10.66 -23.64
C LYS A 505 22.38 -10.83 -22.16
N ALA A 506 22.89 -12.01 -21.85
CA ALA A 506 23.34 -12.34 -20.51
C ALA A 506 24.50 -11.46 -19.99
N PRO A 507 24.63 -11.32 -18.66
CA PRO A 507 25.80 -10.72 -18.00
C PRO A 507 27.10 -11.44 -18.32
N SER A 508 28.24 -10.90 -17.86
CA SER A 508 29.52 -11.63 -17.91
C SER A 508 29.62 -12.65 -16.78
N TRP A 509 30.27 -13.80 -17.06
CA TRP A 509 30.65 -14.81 -16.06
C TRP A 509 31.40 -14.23 -14.87
N ILE A 510 32.06 -13.08 -15.01
CA ILE A 510 32.75 -12.39 -13.91
C ILE A 510 31.86 -12.14 -12.68
N SER A 511 30.55 -11.93 -12.88
CA SER A 511 29.58 -11.71 -11.79
C SER A 511 29.27 -13.00 -11.01
N TRP A 512 29.61 -14.16 -11.56
CA TRP A 512 29.23 -15.49 -11.07
C TRP A 512 30.43 -16.42 -10.84
N GLU A 513 31.66 -15.99 -11.16
CA GLU A 513 32.89 -16.78 -10.93
C GLU A 513 33.06 -17.21 -9.48
N TRP A 514 32.51 -16.46 -8.53
CA TRP A 514 32.55 -16.81 -7.11
C TRP A 514 31.88 -18.16 -6.81
N MET A 515 30.90 -18.58 -7.62
CA MET A 515 30.20 -19.86 -7.42
C MET A 515 31.13 -21.05 -7.62
N LYS A 516 32.10 -20.93 -8.52
CA LYS A 516 33.06 -21.99 -8.86
C LYS A 516 33.84 -22.47 -7.63
N GLU A 517 34.27 -21.53 -6.81
CA GLU A 517 35.09 -21.78 -5.62
C GLU A 517 34.24 -21.75 -4.32
N SER A 518 32.91 -21.75 -4.44
CA SER A 518 32.01 -21.76 -3.28
C SER A 518 32.31 -22.97 -2.39
N SER A 519 32.24 -22.81 -1.07
CA SER A 519 32.35 -23.93 -0.13
C SER A 519 31.17 -24.90 -0.26
N ASP A 520 30.04 -24.40 -0.73
CA ASP A 520 28.81 -25.16 -0.93
C ASP A 520 28.85 -25.95 -2.26
N SER A 521 28.67 -27.27 -2.15
CA SER A 521 28.63 -28.16 -3.31
C SER A 521 27.46 -27.92 -4.24
N ASP A 522 26.33 -27.42 -3.76
CA ASP A 522 25.15 -27.16 -4.58
C ASP A 522 25.36 -25.92 -5.45
N VAL A 523 25.93 -24.85 -4.88
CA VAL A 523 26.33 -23.66 -5.63
C VAL A 523 27.35 -24.02 -6.72
N ARG A 524 28.38 -24.83 -6.39
CA ARG A 524 29.36 -25.29 -7.38
C ARG A 524 28.69 -26.11 -8.49
N TRP A 525 27.77 -27.01 -8.12
CA TRP A 525 27.06 -27.85 -9.08
C TRP A 525 26.21 -27.02 -10.05
N VAL A 526 25.46 -26.03 -9.57
CA VAL A 526 24.68 -25.13 -10.44
C VAL A 526 25.59 -24.39 -11.42
N TYR A 527 26.72 -23.87 -10.95
CA TYR A 527 27.71 -23.22 -11.82
C TYR A 527 28.27 -24.17 -12.89
N GLU A 528 28.64 -25.40 -12.52
CA GLU A 528 29.15 -26.41 -13.46
C GLU A 528 28.11 -26.81 -14.51
N GLN A 529 26.84 -26.96 -14.14
CA GLN A 529 25.76 -27.25 -15.10
C GLN A 529 25.53 -26.06 -16.03
N ALA A 530 25.46 -24.86 -15.48
CA ALA A 530 25.25 -23.64 -16.26
C ALA A 530 26.36 -23.43 -17.31
N ARG A 531 27.62 -23.76 -16.98
CA ARG A 531 28.78 -23.71 -17.90
C ARG A 531 28.73 -24.69 -19.06
N LYS A 532 27.87 -25.73 -19.04
CA LYS A 532 27.74 -26.69 -20.14
C LYS A 532 27.05 -26.10 -21.37
N LYS A 533 26.34 -24.98 -21.21
CA LYS A 533 25.76 -24.25 -22.34
C LYS A 533 26.75 -23.23 -22.92
N PRO A 534 26.74 -23.00 -24.25
CA PRO A 534 27.62 -22.03 -24.90
C PRO A 534 27.21 -20.56 -24.67
N ALA A 535 26.13 -20.30 -23.93
CA ALA A 535 25.60 -18.97 -23.62
C ALA A 535 26.26 -18.34 -22.38
N GLY A 536 26.00 -17.05 -22.15
CA GLY A 536 26.41 -16.37 -20.92
C GLY A 536 25.56 -16.82 -19.70
N PRO A 537 25.98 -16.42 -18.48
CA PRO A 537 25.32 -16.74 -17.22
C PRO A 537 24.04 -15.91 -17.01
N ASP A 538 22.92 -16.36 -17.55
CA ASP A 538 21.65 -15.72 -17.23
C ASP A 538 20.93 -16.44 -16.11
N PHE A 539 20.77 -15.73 -15.01
CA PHE A 539 20.05 -16.19 -13.82
C PHE A 539 18.96 -15.17 -13.43
N SER A 540 18.59 -14.28 -14.36
CA SER A 540 17.69 -13.13 -14.15
C SER A 540 16.42 -13.52 -13.40
N ASP A 541 15.67 -14.50 -13.91
CA ASP A 541 14.42 -14.98 -13.34
C ASP A 541 14.57 -15.56 -11.91
N ALA A 542 15.75 -16.08 -11.57
CA ALA A 542 16.02 -16.55 -10.21
C ALA A 542 16.08 -15.41 -9.20
N GLY A 543 16.29 -14.17 -9.66
CA GLY A 543 16.22 -12.99 -8.83
C GLY A 543 14.80 -12.69 -8.33
N LEU A 544 13.73 -13.15 -9.02
CA LEU A 544 12.36 -13.10 -8.48
C LEU A 544 12.22 -13.97 -7.23
N VAL A 545 12.81 -15.17 -7.28
CA VAL A 545 12.81 -16.12 -6.15
C VAL A 545 13.65 -15.56 -5.01
N TYR A 546 14.82 -15.01 -5.32
CA TYR A 546 15.66 -14.33 -4.34
C TYR A 546 14.90 -13.17 -3.65
N TYR A 547 14.26 -12.30 -4.43
CA TYR A 547 13.41 -11.22 -3.94
C TYR A 547 12.27 -11.74 -3.05
N LEU A 548 11.60 -12.82 -3.47
CA LEU A 548 10.47 -13.39 -2.75
C LEU A 548 10.84 -13.94 -1.37
N CYS A 549 11.99 -14.62 -1.22
CA CYS A 549 12.24 -15.45 -0.04
C CYS A 549 13.53 -15.17 0.74
N ALA A 550 14.48 -14.41 0.22
CA ALA A 550 15.70 -14.10 0.96
C ALA A 550 15.46 -13.03 2.02
N ASP A 551 15.74 -13.36 3.28
CA ASP A 551 15.75 -12.43 4.42
C ASP A 551 17.11 -12.56 5.12
N LEU A 552 17.89 -11.47 5.15
CA LEU A 552 19.16 -11.35 5.87
C LEU A 552 19.00 -10.38 7.03
N ASP A 553 18.67 -10.88 8.22
CA ASP A 553 18.55 -10.05 9.43
C ASP A 553 17.64 -8.82 9.23
N GLY A 554 16.58 -8.92 8.41
CA GLY A 554 15.65 -7.84 8.10
C GLY A 554 15.97 -7.04 6.82
N GLU A 555 17.12 -7.28 6.16
CA GLU A 555 17.37 -6.85 4.79
C GLU A 555 16.85 -7.92 3.81
N ARG A 556 15.68 -7.65 3.24
CA ARG A 556 14.99 -8.57 2.32
C ARG A 556 15.54 -8.47 0.91
N GLY A 557 15.36 -9.55 0.13
CA GLY A 557 15.91 -9.77 -1.21
C GLY A 557 15.89 -8.55 -2.13
N ASP A 558 16.83 -8.53 -3.09
CA ASP A 558 17.08 -7.34 -3.92
C ASP A 558 16.19 -7.34 -5.15
N GLU A 559 15.36 -6.30 -5.30
CA GLU A 559 14.56 -6.06 -6.51
C GLU A 559 15.41 -5.98 -7.78
N ASN A 560 16.72 -5.69 -7.66
CA ASN A 560 17.67 -5.59 -8.76
C ASN A 560 18.42 -6.89 -9.07
N GLY A 561 18.14 -8.00 -8.36
CA GLY A 561 18.78 -9.29 -8.62
C GLY A 561 20.29 -9.30 -8.37
N ASN A 562 20.80 -8.50 -7.43
CA ASN A 562 22.23 -8.29 -7.24
C ASN A 562 23.00 -9.60 -6.89
N PRO A 563 23.93 -10.07 -7.75
CA PRO A 563 24.66 -11.33 -7.52
C PRO A 563 25.56 -11.33 -6.28
N ILE A 564 26.07 -10.17 -5.87
CA ILE A 564 26.91 -10.04 -4.66
C ILE A 564 26.06 -10.23 -3.41
N LYS A 565 24.86 -9.65 -3.38
CA LYS A 565 23.95 -9.84 -2.25
C LYS A 565 23.43 -11.27 -2.19
N LEU A 566 23.10 -11.87 -3.34
CA LEU A 566 22.73 -13.28 -3.41
C LEU A 566 23.85 -14.18 -2.90
N LYS A 567 25.11 -13.93 -3.31
CA LYS A 567 26.28 -14.64 -2.75
C LYS A 567 26.33 -14.53 -1.23
N TYR A 568 26.25 -13.30 -0.71
CA TYR A 568 26.32 -13.08 0.73
C TYR A 568 25.19 -13.79 1.47
N TRP A 569 23.99 -13.82 0.90
CA TRP A 569 22.87 -14.58 1.45
C TRP A 569 23.13 -16.08 1.48
N LEU A 570 23.58 -16.67 0.36
CA LEU A 570 23.91 -18.09 0.27
C LEU A 570 25.04 -18.50 1.22
N GLU A 571 26.03 -17.63 1.46
CA GLU A 571 27.12 -17.89 2.41
C GLU A 571 26.68 -17.83 3.89
N GLN A 572 25.52 -17.22 4.17
CA GLN A 572 24.99 -17.06 5.51
C GLN A 572 23.84 -18.02 5.85
N VAL A 573 23.05 -18.42 4.87
CA VAL A 573 21.87 -19.27 5.08
C VAL A 573 22.24 -20.66 5.63
N ASP A 574 23.43 -21.18 5.31
CA ASP A 574 23.94 -22.45 5.86
C ASP A 574 24.42 -22.35 7.33
N LYS A 575 24.42 -21.15 7.94
CA LYS A 575 24.78 -20.93 9.35
C LYS A 575 23.58 -20.90 10.30
N TYR A 576 22.38 -21.04 9.77
CA TYR A 576 21.10 -21.08 10.49
C TYR A 576 20.39 -22.42 10.21
#